data_AF-A0A1S8B649-F1
#
_entry.id   AF-A0A1S8B649-F1
#
_cell.length_a   1.000
_cell.length_b   1.000
_cell.length_c   1.000
_cell.angle_alpha   90.00
_cell.angle_beta   90.00
_cell.angle_gamma   90.00
#
_symmetry.space_group_name_H-M   'P 1'
#
loop_
_entity.id
_entity.type
_entity.pdbx_description
1 polymer ?
#
loop_
_entity_poly.entity_id
_entity_poly.type
_entity_poly.pdbx_seq_one_letter_code
_entity_poly.pdbx_strand_id
1 'polypeptide(L)'
;MEGVEGAAGAPKEAEEEYEEPPFDDVKDEMPYCRVLNNVLPPDIRVLAWCPNPGESFSARFNCKERRYKYFFTNPAFAPSPGASGVYKSGERSMREGWLDIAAMREAAGYLEGLHDFRNLCKVDPAKQITNFERRIFHTSIDRWNGGSGFAKYARNPQFQIPGLGAEDRQAIVVGGGDGNEDENGPGLFTFNVHGSAFLWHQVRHLVAVLFLVGQGLEKPTIVKELLDVQKNPTKPKYEMATDTPLVLWDCVFPAIQDGHPEHSQPDAMNWIYVGDERAFKGPRGNGMEEKFGHGGVIPDLWEVWHKRRIDEVLAGSLLDLVAAQGPQDGSEDGPVEKKGKGMRSSRLFDGGDAPRLMGQYVPVMKKERMESVDVINARYLERKGLDKKAVAAKQGDADE
;
A
#
# COMPACT_ATOMS: atom_id res chain seq x y z
N MET A 1 24.17 -25.93 93.45
CA MET A 1 24.53 -24.61 92.90
C MET A 1 25.31 -24.91 91.64
N GLU A 2 24.85 -24.36 90.51
CA GLU A 2 25.48 -24.37 89.17
C GLU A 2 25.52 -25.74 88.47
N GLY A 3 25.10 -25.91 87.22
CA GLY A 3 24.56 -25.01 86.20
C GLY A 3 24.43 -25.84 84.92
N VAL A 4 23.28 -25.77 84.27
CA VAL A 4 22.97 -26.46 82.99
C VAL A 4 23.48 -25.60 81.83
N GLU A 5 23.79 -26.26 80.72
CA GLU A 5 23.72 -25.78 79.32
C GLU A 5 25.03 -25.81 78.52
N GLY A 6 24.91 -26.40 77.33
CA GLY A 6 25.94 -26.49 76.30
C GLY A 6 25.51 -27.45 75.20
N ALA A 7 24.30 -27.28 74.67
CA ALA A 7 23.81 -28.04 73.52
C ALA A 7 24.58 -27.64 72.26
N ALA A 8 24.93 -28.65 71.46
CA ALA A 8 25.68 -28.54 70.21
C ALA A 8 25.01 -27.56 69.23
N GLY A 9 25.75 -26.54 68.80
CA GLY A 9 25.36 -25.70 67.67
C GLY A 9 25.53 -26.50 66.37
N ALA A 10 24.42 -26.78 65.69
CA ALA A 10 24.44 -27.22 64.30
C ALA A 10 25.11 -26.13 63.43
N PRO A 11 25.84 -26.48 62.35
CA PRO A 11 26.32 -25.50 61.40
C PRO A 11 25.12 -24.76 60.81
N LYS A 12 25.10 -23.43 60.89
CA LYS A 12 24.19 -22.62 60.09
C LYS A 12 24.51 -22.91 58.63
N GLU A 13 23.57 -23.52 57.92
CA GLU A 13 23.57 -23.55 56.45
C GLU A 13 23.70 -22.10 55.98
N ALA A 14 24.72 -21.81 55.17
CA ALA A 14 24.83 -20.53 54.50
C ALA A 14 23.66 -20.45 53.52
N GLU A 15 22.70 -19.58 53.81
CA GLU A 15 21.69 -19.18 52.83
C GLU A 15 22.45 -18.55 51.66
N GLU A 16 22.62 -19.29 50.56
CA GLU A 16 23.08 -18.73 49.29
C GLU A 16 22.03 -17.68 48.88
N GLU A 17 22.43 -16.41 48.93
CA GLU A 17 21.63 -15.28 48.52
C GLU A 17 21.33 -15.43 47.02
N TYR A 18 20.14 -15.91 46.69
CA TYR A 18 19.74 -16.16 45.31
C TYR A 18 19.38 -14.81 44.66
N GLU A 19 20.36 -14.18 44.00
CA GLU A 19 20.10 -13.01 43.16
C GLU A 19 19.27 -13.45 41.95
N GLU A 20 18.02 -13.01 41.86
CA GLU A 20 17.21 -13.23 40.67
C GLU A 20 17.92 -12.58 39.45
N PRO A 21 18.05 -13.32 38.33
CA PRO A 21 18.66 -12.75 37.14
C PRO A 21 17.88 -11.52 36.67
N PRO A 22 18.56 -10.51 36.10
CA PRO A 22 17.90 -9.30 35.63
C PRO A 22 16.86 -9.63 34.56
N PHE A 23 15.76 -8.87 34.55
CA PHE A 23 14.68 -9.03 33.58
C PHE A 23 15.19 -8.79 32.15
N ASP A 24 14.97 -9.76 31.27
CA ASP A 24 15.25 -9.66 29.84
C ASP A 24 14.03 -9.10 29.12
N ASP A 25 14.12 -7.84 28.68
CA ASP A 25 13.04 -7.10 28.02
C ASP A 25 12.45 -7.76 26.77
N VAL A 26 13.09 -8.79 26.22
CA VAL A 26 12.61 -9.53 25.05
C VAL A 26 12.07 -10.90 25.46
N LYS A 27 12.80 -11.65 26.30
CA LYS A 27 12.43 -13.03 26.68
C LYS A 27 11.41 -13.10 27.81
N ASP A 28 11.48 -12.15 28.73
CA ASP A 28 10.69 -12.17 29.96
C ASP A 28 9.34 -11.46 29.79
N GLU A 29 9.19 -10.71 28.70
CA GLU A 29 7.99 -9.98 28.33
C GLU A 29 6.89 -10.89 27.73
N MET A 30 5.66 -10.39 27.70
CA MET A 30 4.51 -11.10 27.13
C MET A 30 4.69 -11.41 25.63
N PRO A 31 4.23 -12.57 25.13
CA PRO A 31 4.26 -12.90 23.71
C PRO A 31 3.13 -12.15 22.96
N TYR A 32 3.27 -10.83 22.82
CA TYR A 32 2.24 -9.92 22.30
C TYR A 32 1.67 -10.37 20.96
N CYS A 33 2.54 -10.76 20.03
CA CYS A 33 2.12 -11.18 18.70
C CYS A 33 1.19 -12.40 18.76
N ARG A 34 1.56 -13.44 19.51
CA ARG A 34 0.73 -14.64 19.69
C ARG A 34 -0.60 -14.31 20.36
N VAL A 35 -0.57 -13.57 21.47
CA VAL A 35 -1.79 -13.25 22.25
C VAL A 35 -2.77 -12.42 21.42
N LEU A 36 -2.29 -11.40 20.73
CA LEU A 36 -3.14 -10.52 19.93
C LEU A 36 -3.67 -11.21 18.68
N ASN A 37 -2.84 -11.97 17.96
CA ASN A 37 -3.28 -12.67 16.75
C ASN A 37 -4.39 -13.71 17.02
N ASN A 38 -4.45 -14.29 18.21
CA ASN A 38 -5.50 -15.25 18.60
C ASN A 38 -6.89 -14.61 18.78
N VAL A 39 -6.98 -13.30 19.00
CA VAL A 39 -8.25 -12.59 19.22
C VAL A 39 -8.62 -11.65 18.07
N LEU A 40 -7.69 -11.40 17.16
CA LEU A 40 -7.90 -10.53 16.02
C LEU A 40 -8.67 -11.23 14.89
N PRO A 41 -9.53 -10.51 14.15
CA PRO A 41 -10.14 -11.02 12.92
C PRO A 41 -9.10 -11.55 11.93
N PRO A 42 -9.43 -12.51 11.04
CA PRO A 42 -8.47 -13.14 10.11
C PRO A 42 -7.69 -12.19 9.18
N ASP A 43 -8.21 -11.00 8.94
CA ASP A 43 -7.64 -9.96 8.08
C ASP A 43 -6.78 -8.92 8.82
N ILE A 44 -6.64 -9.04 10.15
CA ILE A 44 -5.79 -8.17 10.96
C ILE A 44 -4.74 -9.02 11.67
N ARG A 45 -3.45 -8.71 11.47
CA ARG A 45 -2.34 -9.41 12.11
C ARG A 45 -1.31 -8.44 12.67
N VAL A 46 -0.85 -8.73 13.89
CA VAL A 46 0.34 -8.15 14.49
C VAL A 46 1.56 -8.93 13.97
N LEU A 47 2.48 -8.21 13.33
CA LEU A 47 3.64 -8.80 12.66
C LEU A 47 4.93 -8.71 13.49
N ALA A 48 4.98 -7.73 14.39
CA ALA A 48 6.11 -7.45 15.25
C ALA A 48 5.70 -6.57 16.42
N TRP A 49 6.58 -6.47 17.41
CA TRP A 49 6.55 -5.48 18.48
C TRP A 49 7.97 -4.95 18.71
N CYS A 50 8.11 -3.85 19.45
CA CYS A 50 9.41 -3.28 19.81
C CYS A 50 9.47 -3.05 21.32
N PRO A 51 10.41 -3.67 22.06
CA PRO A 51 10.65 -3.34 23.45
C PRO A 51 11.24 -1.94 23.56
N ASN A 52 10.89 -1.23 24.63
CA ASN A 52 11.53 0.01 25.09
C ASN A 52 11.87 1.02 23.97
N PRO A 53 10.90 1.49 23.16
CA PRO A 53 11.16 2.42 22.05
C PRO A 53 11.62 3.83 22.47
N GLY A 54 11.77 4.09 23.78
CA GLY A 54 12.11 5.38 24.38
C GLY A 54 10.88 6.18 24.83
N GLU A 55 11.00 6.93 25.93
CA GLU A 55 9.88 7.68 26.54
C GLU A 55 9.28 8.76 25.63
N SER A 56 10.09 9.30 24.71
CA SER A 56 9.69 10.34 23.76
C SER A 56 9.17 9.77 22.43
N PHE A 57 9.04 8.45 22.30
CA PHE A 57 8.63 7.83 21.05
C PHE A 57 7.18 8.15 20.67
N SER A 58 6.99 8.47 19.40
CA SER A 58 5.72 8.63 18.72
C SER A 58 5.75 7.94 17.38
N ALA A 59 4.82 6.99 17.17
CA ALA A 59 4.62 6.33 15.88
C ALA A 59 4.31 7.33 14.75
N ARG A 60 3.82 8.53 15.09
CA ARG A 60 3.57 9.61 14.13
C ARG A 60 4.82 10.46 13.89
N PHE A 61 5.41 11.03 14.93
CA PHE A 61 6.44 12.05 14.76
C PHE A 61 7.84 11.47 14.49
N ASN A 62 8.12 10.25 14.95
CA ASN A 62 9.41 9.59 14.68
C ASN A 62 9.46 8.86 13.32
N CYS A 63 8.31 8.68 12.65
CA CYS A 63 8.25 8.07 11.33
C CYS A 63 8.86 9.02 10.28
N LYS A 64 9.95 8.59 9.63
CA LYS A 64 10.73 9.41 8.69
C LYS A 64 10.15 9.42 7.27
N GLU A 65 9.52 8.31 6.86
CA GLU A 65 8.98 8.12 5.52
C GLU A 65 7.75 7.22 5.56
N ARG A 66 6.73 7.55 4.78
CA ARG A 66 5.58 6.68 4.51
C ARG A 66 5.63 6.23 3.07
N ARG A 67 5.41 4.93 2.85
CA ARG A 67 5.38 4.31 1.52
C ARG A 67 3.98 3.81 1.24
N TYR A 68 3.40 4.21 0.12
CA TYR A 68 2.11 3.71 -0.35
C TYR A 68 2.29 2.94 -1.66
N LYS A 69 1.45 1.94 -1.85
CA LYS A 69 1.25 1.27 -3.13
C LYS A 69 -0.21 1.36 -3.55
N TYR A 70 -0.44 1.69 -4.81
CA TYR A 70 -1.76 1.63 -5.42
C TYR A 70 -1.76 0.56 -6.50
N PHE A 71 -2.58 -0.48 -6.32
CA PHE A 71 -2.68 -1.60 -7.25
C PHE A 71 -3.69 -1.32 -8.36
N PHE A 72 -3.38 -1.72 -9.60
CA PHE A 72 -4.32 -1.65 -10.72
C PHE A 72 -3.95 -2.65 -11.81
N THR A 73 -4.91 -3.11 -12.59
CA THR A 73 -4.65 -3.96 -13.76
C THR A 73 -4.44 -3.11 -15.00
N ASN A 74 -3.64 -3.63 -15.93
CA ASN A 74 -3.60 -3.18 -17.31
C ASN A 74 -3.81 -4.42 -18.18
N PRO A 75 -4.88 -4.54 -18.99
CA PRO A 75 -5.96 -3.58 -19.14
C PRO A 75 -6.75 -3.39 -17.83
N ALA A 76 -7.20 -2.16 -17.62
CA ALA A 76 -7.94 -1.68 -16.47
C ALA A 76 -9.42 -2.12 -16.45
N PHE A 77 -9.96 -2.49 -17.61
CA PHE A 77 -11.28 -3.09 -17.77
C PHE A 77 -11.31 -3.90 -19.08
N ALA A 78 -12.33 -4.75 -19.23
CA ALA A 78 -12.50 -5.58 -20.43
C ALA A 78 -12.58 -4.72 -21.71
N PRO A 79 -11.59 -4.81 -22.62
CA PRO A 79 -11.58 -4.05 -23.86
C PRO A 79 -12.63 -4.59 -24.83
N SER A 80 -13.30 -3.72 -25.60
CA SER A 80 -14.19 -4.19 -26.66
C SER A 80 -13.37 -4.78 -27.83
N PRO A 81 -13.82 -5.89 -28.44
CA PRO A 81 -13.16 -6.47 -29.61
C PRO A 81 -13.31 -5.59 -30.86
N GLY A 82 -12.43 -5.84 -31.83
CA GLY A 82 -12.45 -5.17 -33.14
C GLY A 82 -12.07 -3.69 -33.11
N ALA A 83 -12.39 -2.98 -34.20
CA ALA A 83 -12.11 -1.56 -34.37
C ALA A 83 -12.94 -0.66 -33.44
N SER A 84 -14.06 -1.16 -32.93
CA SER A 84 -14.97 -0.40 -32.07
C SER A 84 -14.38 -0.02 -30.71
N GLY A 85 -13.39 -0.79 -30.24
CA GLY A 85 -12.64 -0.52 -29.01
C GLY A 85 -11.35 0.28 -29.22
N VAL A 86 -11.05 0.74 -30.43
CA VAL A 86 -9.84 1.50 -30.77
C VAL A 86 -10.17 2.98 -30.94
N TYR A 87 -9.37 3.86 -30.34
CA TYR A 87 -9.50 5.31 -30.46
C TYR A 87 -8.14 5.98 -30.70
N LYS A 88 -8.17 7.22 -31.16
CA LYS A 88 -6.96 8.05 -31.32
C LYS A 88 -6.72 8.87 -30.05
N SER A 89 -5.52 8.79 -29.52
CA SER A 89 -5.01 9.69 -28.47
C SER A 89 -3.79 10.41 -29.02
N GLY A 90 -3.98 11.66 -29.44
CA GLY A 90 -2.97 12.40 -30.21
C GLY A 90 -2.59 11.67 -31.49
N GLU A 91 -1.29 11.43 -31.68
CA GLU A 91 -0.75 10.70 -32.83
C GLU A 91 -0.85 9.16 -32.68
N ARG A 92 -1.08 8.67 -31.45
CA ARG A 92 -1.12 7.24 -31.14
C ARG A 92 -2.53 6.67 -31.27
N SER A 93 -2.61 5.37 -31.54
CA SER A 93 -3.84 4.59 -31.50
C SER A 93 -3.86 3.77 -30.22
N MET A 94 -4.91 3.91 -29.42
CA MET A 94 -5.09 3.21 -28.14
C MET A 94 -6.30 2.28 -28.22
N ARG A 95 -6.29 1.21 -27.43
CA ARG A 95 -7.47 0.38 -27.19
C ARG A 95 -8.02 0.72 -25.81
N GLU A 96 -9.33 0.95 -25.71
CA GLU A 96 -9.97 1.22 -24.42
C GLU A 96 -9.66 0.12 -23.41
N GLY A 97 -9.54 0.49 -22.14
CA GLY A 97 -9.09 -0.41 -21.07
C GLY A 97 -7.57 -0.45 -20.94
N TRP A 98 -6.80 -0.25 -22.01
CA TRP A 98 -5.34 -0.20 -21.91
C TRP A 98 -4.84 1.16 -21.43
N LEU A 99 -3.83 1.14 -20.57
CA LEU A 99 -3.14 2.30 -20.02
C LEU A 99 -1.73 2.42 -20.64
N ASP A 100 -1.35 3.63 -21.06
CA ASP A 100 0.00 3.99 -21.48
C ASP A 100 0.91 4.14 -20.23
N ILE A 101 1.54 3.03 -19.83
CA ILE A 101 2.37 2.96 -18.62
C ILE A 101 3.59 3.90 -18.73
N ALA A 102 4.15 4.07 -19.92
CA ALA A 102 5.28 4.97 -20.14
C ALA A 102 4.89 6.43 -19.89
N ALA A 103 3.74 6.87 -20.40
CA ALA A 103 3.22 8.21 -20.14
C ALA A 103 2.88 8.42 -18.66
N MET A 104 2.34 7.40 -17.98
CA MET A 104 2.09 7.45 -16.54
C MET A 104 3.39 7.58 -15.73
N ARG A 105 4.45 6.86 -16.10
CA ARG A 105 5.78 6.96 -15.46
C ARG A 105 6.39 8.34 -15.64
N GLU A 106 6.30 8.91 -16.84
CA GLU A 106 6.74 10.28 -17.11
C GLU A 106 6.01 11.28 -16.19
N ALA A 107 4.67 11.17 -16.09
CA ALA A 107 3.86 12.02 -15.25
C ALA A 107 4.19 11.85 -13.76
N ALA A 108 4.41 10.61 -13.31
CA ALA A 108 4.77 10.30 -11.94
C ALA A 108 6.12 10.94 -11.54
N GLY A 109 7.11 10.92 -12.44
CA GLY A 109 8.41 11.55 -12.18
C GLY A 109 8.32 13.07 -11.90
N TYR A 110 7.29 13.76 -12.39
CA TYR A 110 7.06 15.17 -12.08
C TYR A 110 6.55 15.43 -10.65
N LEU A 111 6.13 14.38 -9.93
CA LEU A 111 5.66 14.48 -8.54
C LEU A 111 6.80 14.51 -7.54
N GLU A 112 7.98 14.01 -7.90
CA GLU A 112 9.14 13.95 -7.01
C GLU A 112 9.68 15.35 -6.68
N GLY A 113 10.11 15.53 -5.44
CA GLY A 113 10.57 16.82 -4.92
C GLY A 113 9.63 17.45 -3.90
N LEU A 114 9.90 18.72 -3.58
CA LEU A 114 9.09 19.53 -2.67
C LEU A 114 8.13 20.38 -3.50
N HIS A 115 6.84 20.17 -3.33
CA HIS A 115 5.80 20.90 -4.07
C HIS A 115 4.59 21.21 -3.19
N ASP A 116 3.82 22.21 -3.61
CA ASP A 116 2.49 22.47 -3.06
C ASP A 116 1.44 21.56 -3.73
N PHE A 117 0.87 20.64 -2.94
CA PHE A 117 -0.06 19.62 -3.44
C PHE A 117 -1.54 20.00 -3.24
N ARG A 118 -1.90 21.27 -3.03
CA ARG A 118 -3.31 21.69 -2.78
C ARG A 118 -4.28 21.29 -3.89
N ASN A 119 -3.83 21.27 -5.14
CA ASN A 119 -4.64 20.85 -6.30
C ASN A 119 -4.73 19.32 -6.43
N LEU A 120 -3.96 18.59 -5.62
CA LEU A 120 -3.79 17.13 -5.61
C LEU A 120 -4.15 16.53 -4.24
N CYS A 121 -4.99 17.18 -3.45
CA CYS A 121 -5.48 16.66 -2.17
C CYS A 121 -6.94 17.08 -1.92
N LYS A 122 -7.57 16.52 -0.90
CA LYS A 122 -8.86 17.02 -0.40
C LYS A 122 -8.59 18.05 0.68
N VAL A 123 -9.27 19.20 0.60
CA VAL A 123 -9.20 20.25 1.62
C VAL A 123 -10.14 19.85 2.75
N ASP A 124 -9.62 19.77 3.98
CA ASP A 124 -10.40 19.59 5.19
C ASP A 124 -10.49 20.93 5.95
N PRO A 125 -11.62 21.66 5.85
CA PRO A 125 -11.76 22.94 6.51
C PRO A 125 -11.77 22.81 8.03
N ALA A 126 -12.06 21.64 8.61
CA ALA A 126 -12.02 21.46 10.06
C ALA A 126 -10.59 21.53 10.58
N LYS A 127 -9.61 21.11 9.77
CA LYS A 127 -8.19 21.14 10.12
C LYS A 127 -7.56 22.50 9.91
N GLN A 128 -8.18 23.42 9.17
CA GLN A 128 -7.65 24.77 8.92
C GLN A 128 -6.19 24.81 8.40
N ILE A 129 -5.76 23.77 7.70
CA ILE A 129 -4.40 23.69 7.14
C ILE A 129 -4.15 24.83 6.16
N THR A 130 -2.96 25.42 6.28
CA THR A 130 -2.45 26.49 5.40
C THR A 130 -1.22 26.03 4.63
N ASN A 131 -0.51 25.02 5.12
CA ASN A 131 0.67 24.44 4.48
C ASN A 131 0.33 23.15 3.70
N PHE A 132 0.43 23.24 2.38
CA PHE A 132 0.20 22.15 1.44
C PHE A 132 1.50 21.61 0.82
N GLU A 133 2.64 22.10 1.28
CA GLU A 133 3.93 21.61 0.80
C GLU A 133 4.23 20.23 1.37
N ARG A 134 4.54 19.27 0.50
CA ARG A 134 5.00 17.95 0.91
C ARG A 134 6.20 17.56 0.05
N ARG A 135 7.05 16.69 0.60
CA ARG A 135 8.20 16.14 -0.11
C ARG A 135 7.90 14.70 -0.50
N ILE A 136 7.86 14.44 -1.79
CA ILE A 136 7.86 13.09 -2.35
C ILE A 136 9.32 12.75 -2.68
N PHE A 137 9.82 11.67 -2.09
CA PHE A 137 11.18 11.20 -2.26
C PHE A 137 11.33 10.35 -3.51
N HIS A 138 10.31 9.55 -3.82
CA HIS A 138 10.37 8.60 -4.92
C HIS A 138 8.98 8.23 -5.41
N THR A 139 8.87 8.02 -6.72
CA THR A 139 7.71 7.45 -7.40
C THR A 139 8.15 6.40 -8.41
N SER A 140 7.36 5.34 -8.56
CA SER A 140 7.53 4.38 -9.65
C SER A 140 6.20 3.77 -10.07
N ILE A 141 6.16 3.23 -11.29
CA ILE A 141 5.06 2.36 -11.73
C ILE A 141 5.68 1.08 -12.24
N ASP A 142 5.44 0.01 -11.51
CA ASP A 142 6.11 -1.27 -11.72
C ASP A 142 5.08 -2.35 -12.01
N ARG A 143 5.42 -3.26 -12.90
CA ARG A 143 4.64 -4.49 -13.09
C ARG A 143 4.79 -5.33 -11.84
N TRP A 144 3.66 -5.76 -11.29
CA TRP A 144 3.62 -6.61 -10.11
C TRP A 144 3.89 -8.06 -10.49
N ASN A 145 5.15 -8.46 -10.40
CA ASN A 145 5.58 -9.85 -10.64
C ASN A 145 5.33 -10.77 -9.43
N GLY A 146 4.67 -10.27 -8.38
CA GLY A 146 4.41 -11.01 -7.15
C GLY A 146 3.22 -11.97 -7.22
N GLY A 147 2.46 -11.99 -8.32
CA GLY A 147 1.20 -12.72 -8.41
C GLY A 147 0.94 -13.27 -9.80
N SER A 148 1.39 -14.50 -10.04
CA SER A 148 0.78 -15.38 -11.05
C SER A 148 1.07 -16.86 -10.75
N GLY A 149 2.15 -17.18 -10.03
CA GLY A 149 2.45 -18.56 -9.59
C GLY A 149 2.69 -18.66 -8.09
N PHE A 150 1.69 -19.17 -7.36
CA PHE A 150 1.66 -19.52 -5.92
C PHE A 150 2.15 -18.43 -4.93
N ALA A 151 1.72 -18.48 -3.67
CA ALA A 151 2.24 -17.57 -2.65
C ALA A 151 3.78 -17.66 -2.61
N LYS A 152 4.52 -16.53 -2.49
CA LYS A 152 6.00 -16.55 -2.37
C LYS A 152 6.50 -17.50 -1.29
N TYR A 153 5.71 -17.63 -0.21
CA TYR A 153 5.90 -18.62 0.85
C TYR A 153 6.06 -20.05 0.32
N ALA A 154 5.19 -20.48 -0.61
CA ALA A 154 5.23 -21.80 -1.22
C ALA A 154 6.40 -21.99 -2.20
N ARG A 155 7.24 -20.97 -2.44
CA ARG A 155 8.50 -21.07 -3.19
C ARG A 155 9.72 -21.34 -2.30
N ASN A 156 9.56 -21.31 -0.97
CA ASN A 156 10.67 -21.62 -0.06
C ASN A 156 11.10 -23.09 -0.25
N PRO A 157 12.42 -23.38 -0.37
CA PRO A 157 12.97 -24.74 -0.56
C PRO A 157 12.44 -25.78 0.42
N GLN A 158 12.13 -25.39 1.67
CA GLN A 158 11.67 -26.29 2.73
C GLN A 158 10.24 -26.81 2.51
N PHE A 159 9.44 -26.13 1.68
CA PHE A 159 8.07 -26.54 1.34
C PHE A 159 7.96 -27.11 -0.09
N GLN A 160 9.09 -27.29 -0.78
CA GLN A 160 9.12 -27.94 -2.09
C GLN A 160 9.04 -29.46 -1.93
N ILE A 161 8.46 -30.14 -2.93
CA ILE A 161 8.49 -31.60 -3.02
C ILE A 161 9.97 -32.03 -3.19
N PRO A 162 10.54 -32.82 -2.27
CA PRO A 162 11.90 -33.32 -2.40
C PRO A 162 12.08 -34.12 -3.71
N GLY A 163 13.13 -33.83 -4.47
CA GLY A 163 13.51 -34.60 -5.66
C GLY A 163 12.93 -34.13 -7.00
N LEU A 164 12.05 -33.14 -7.05
CA LEU A 164 11.55 -32.57 -8.32
C LEU A 164 12.55 -31.54 -8.88
N GLY A 165 12.92 -31.55 -10.17
CA GLY A 165 13.89 -30.60 -10.75
C GLY A 165 13.35 -29.17 -10.92
N ALA A 166 14.23 -28.16 -11.07
CA ALA A 166 13.81 -26.76 -11.23
C ALA A 166 12.96 -26.51 -12.49
N GLU A 167 13.23 -27.24 -13.58
CA GLU A 167 12.51 -27.11 -14.85
C GLU A 167 11.13 -27.78 -14.83
N ASP A 168 11.03 -28.99 -14.26
CA ASP A 168 9.75 -29.69 -14.06
C ASP A 168 8.81 -28.90 -13.13
N ARG A 169 9.38 -28.16 -12.17
CA ARG A 169 8.64 -27.25 -11.28
C ARG A 169 8.07 -26.05 -12.02
N GLN A 170 8.84 -25.42 -12.91
CA GLN A 170 8.38 -24.27 -13.68
C GLN A 170 7.17 -24.66 -14.55
N ALA A 171 7.23 -25.82 -15.22
CA ALA A 171 6.15 -26.33 -16.07
C ALA A 171 4.84 -26.64 -15.33
N ILE A 172 4.90 -27.01 -14.04
CA ILE A 172 3.73 -27.37 -13.23
C ILE A 172 3.14 -26.16 -12.47
N VAL A 173 3.98 -25.23 -12.00
CA VAL A 173 3.61 -24.14 -11.07
C VAL A 173 3.34 -22.82 -11.78
N VAL A 174 4.04 -22.57 -12.90
CA VAL A 174 4.03 -21.31 -13.63
C VAL A 174 3.87 -21.67 -15.11
N GLY A 175 2.62 -21.77 -15.58
CA GLY A 175 2.35 -21.85 -17.01
C GLY A 175 3.26 -20.86 -17.75
N GLY A 176 4.09 -21.39 -18.66
CA GLY A 176 5.37 -20.81 -19.02
C GLY A 176 5.32 -19.33 -19.41
N GLY A 177 6.27 -18.56 -18.88
CA GLY A 177 6.51 -17.19 -19.30
C GLY A 177 7.61 -16.52 -18.48
N ASP A 178 8.85 -16.65 -18.94
CA ASP A 178 9.91 -15.67 -18.68
C ASP A 178 10.37 -15.12 -20.04
N GLY A 179 10.35 -13.80 -20.20
CA GLY A 179 10.71 -13.12 -21.44
C GLY A 179 10.39 -11.63 -21.36
N ASN A 180 11.41 -10.83 -21.06
CA ASN A 180 11.36 -9.43 -20.70
C ASN A 180 11.07 -8.48 -21.89
N GLU A 181 9.93 -8.65 -22.59
CA GLU A 181 9.52 -7.80 -23.74
C GLU A 181 8.10 -7.21 -23.61
N ASP A 182 7.39 -7.49 -22.51
CA ASP A 182 5.93 -7.27 -22.42
C ASP A 182 5.53 -6.23 -21.35
N GLU A 183 6.30 -5.15 -21.17
CA GLU A 183 5.99 -4.14 -20.13
C GLU A 183 4.64 -3.43 -20.32
N ASN A 184 4.10 -3.43 -21.55
CA ASN A 184 2.75 -2.96 -21.86
C ASN A 184 1.75 -4.10 -22.07
N GLY A 185 2.10 -5.34 -21.74
CA GLY A 185 1.23 -6.51 -21.82
C GLY A 185 0.25 -6.61 -20.62
N PRO A 186 -0.69 -7.57 -20.65
CA PRO A 186 -1.69 -7.69 -19.61
C PRO A 186 -1.03 -8.09 -18.28
N GLY A 187 -1.38 -7.42 -17.18
CA GLY A 187 -0.81 -7.71 -15.87
C GLY A 187 -1.34 -6.83 -14.74
N LEU A 188 -0.93 -7.16 -13.52
CA LEU A 188 -1.11 -6.32 -12.35
C LEU A 188 0.07 -5.34 -12.26
N PHE A 189 -0.21 -4.10 -11.89
CA PHE A 189 0.77 -3.03 -11.74
C PHE A 189 0.59 -2.33 -10.39
N THR A 190 1.66 -1.68 -9.93
CA THR A 190 1.65 -0.85 -8.73
C THR A 190 2.20 0.53 -9.03
N PHE A 191 1.48 1.58 -8.65
CA PHE A 191 2.07 2.90 -8.43
C PHE A 191 2.63 2.96 -7.01
N ASN A 192 3.94 3.12 -6.88
CA ASN A 192 4.64 3.26 -5.61
C ASN A 192 4.93 4.75 -5.37
N VAL A 193 4.67 5.23 -4.15
CA VAL A 193 4.99 6.60 -3.77
C VAL A 193 5.51 6.66 -2.35
N HIS A 194 6.66 7.31 -2.19
CA HIS A 194 7.39 7.46 -0.95
C HIS A 194 7.49 8.94 -0.60
N GLY A 195 7.20 9.32 0.62
CA GLY A 195 7.26 10.72 1.03
C GLY A 195 7.35 10.88 2.53
N SER A 196 7.70 12.10 2.97
CA SER A 196 7.79 12.42 4.40
C SER A 196 6.43 12.33 5.08
N ALA A 197 5.42 12.94 4.45
CA ALA A 197 4.02 12.90 4.86
C ALA A 197 3.12 13.19 3.65
N PHE A 198 1.82 12.87 3.78
CA PHE A 198 0.83 13.09 2.73
C PHE A 198 -0.37 13.86 3.27
N LEU A 199 -0.92 14.75 2.45
CA LEU A 199 -2.17 15.46 2.71
C LEU A 199 -3.37 14.51 2.63
N TRP A 200 -4.51 14.95 3.15
CA TRP A 200 -5.74 14.16 3.10
C TRP A 200 -6.08 13.80 1.65
N HIS A 201 -6.25 12.51 1.39
CA HIS A 201 -6.52 11.96 0.06
C HIS A 201 -5.47 12.25 -1.03
N GLN A 202 -4.26 12.68 -0.68
CA GLN A 202 -3.25 13.07 -1.67
C GLN A 202 -2.96 11.94 -2.67
N VAL A 203 -2.58 10.75 -2.18
CA VAL A 203 -2.17 9.62 -3.03
C VAL A 203 -3.27 9.22 -4.04
N ARG A 204 -4.54 9.21 -3.62
CA ARG A 204 -5.66 8.89 -4.52
C ARG A 204 -5.88 9.95 -5.60
N HIS A 205 -5.59 11.22 -5.31
CA HIS A 205 -5.62 12.28 -6.31
C HIS A 205 -4.43 12.21 -7.28
N LEU A 206 -3.24 11.84 -6.79
CA LEU A 206 -2.08 11.57 -7.65
C LEU A 206 -2.43 10.50 -8.69
N VAL A 207 -2.89 9.34 -8.22
CA VAL A 207 -3.23 8.20 -9.08
C VAL A 207 -4.38 8.51 -10.03
N ALA A 208 -5.39 9.28 -9.61
CA ALA A 208 -6.47 9.70 -10.50
C ALA A 208 -5.96 10.45 -11.72
N VAL A 209 -5.01 11.39 -11.51
CA VAL A 209 -4.39 12.14 -12.61
C VAL A 209 -3.54 11.22 -13.47
N LEU A 210 -2.80 10.28 -12.87
CA LEU A 210 -2.05 9.28 -13.63
C LEU A 210 -2.97 8.40 -14.49
N PHE A 211 -4.15 8.01 -14.03
CA PHE A 211 -5.11 7.27 -14.87
C PHE A 211 -5.64 8.09 -16.04
N LEU A 212 -5.81 9.41 -15.88
CA LEU A 212 -6.16 10.28 -17.01
C LEU A 212 -5.04 10.34 -18.06
N VAL A 213 -3.78 10.36 -17.60
CA VAL A 213 -2.62 10.27 -18.48
C VAL A 213 -2.53 8.91 -19.17
N GLY A 214 -2.68 7.82 -18.41
CA GLY A 214 -2.62 6.45 -18.93
C GLY A 214 -3.72 6.16 -19.96
N GLN A 215 -4.93 6.69 -19.77
CA GLN A 215 -6.01 6.60 -20.76
C GLN A 215 -5.80 7.54 -21.97
N GLY A 216 -4.73 8.34 -21.98
CA GLY A 216 -4.44 9.30 -23.04
C GLY A 216 -5.44 10.46 -23.12
N LEU A 217 -6.13 10.75 -22.02
CA LEU A 217 -7.07 11.87 -21.88
C LEU A 217 -6.36 13.16 -21.49
N GLU A 218 -5.22 13.05 -20.80
CA GLU A 218 -4.34 14.14 -20.43
C GLU A 218 -2.90 13.85 -20.86
N LYS A 219 -2.10 14.91 -21.05
CA LYS A 219 -0.65 14.78 -21.27
C LYS A 219 0.07 14.63 -19.94
N PRO A 220 1.25 13.98 -19.87
CA PRO A 220 2.03 13.89 -18.64
C PRO A 220 2.30 15.24 -17.95
N THR A 221 2.42 16.31 -18.74
CA THR A 221 2.63 17.69 -18.27
C THR A 221 1.50 18.24 -17.40
N ILE A 222 0.32 17.62 -17.38
CA ILE A 222 -0.80 18.02 -16.51
C ILE A 222 -0.38 18.07 -15.03
N VAL A 223 0.52 17.17 -14.62
CA VAL A 223 1.04 17.15 -13.25
C VAL A 223 1.75 18.46 -12.93
N LYS A 224 2.61 18.96 -13.83
CA LYS A 224 3.28 20.26 -13.67
C LYS A 224 2.28 21.40 -13.57
N GLU A 225 1.23 21.38 -14.38
CA GLU A 225 0.20 22.42 -14.36
C GLU A 225 -0.59 22.43 -13.03
N LEU A 226 -0.86 21.26 -12.45
CA LEU A 226 -1.54 21.15 -11.16
C LEU A 226 -0.65 21.53 -9.97
N LEU A 227 0.67 21.28 -10.06
CA LEU A 227 1.65 21.69 -9.04
C LEU A 227 1.99 23.19 -9.10
N ASP A 228 1.82 23.84 -10.26
CA ASP A 228 2.02 25.28 -10.42
C ASP A 228 0.83 26.07 -9.86
N VAL A 229 0.87 26.31 -8.55
CA VAL A 229 -0.15 27.06 -7.80
C VAL A 229 -0.18 28.54 -8.18
N GLN A 230 0.92 29.12 -8.65
CA GLN A 230 0.95 30.54 -9.07
C GLN A 230 0.10 30.73 -10.32
N LYS A 231 0.22 29.81 -11.28
CA LYS A 231 -0.60 29.79 -12.48
C LYS A 231 -2.01 29.24 -12.23
N ASN A 232 -2.15 28.28 -11.31
CA ASN A 232 -3.39 27.59 -11.00
C ASN A 232 -3.70 27.63 -9.50
N PRO A 233 -4.16 28.78 -8.98
CA PRO A 233 -4.36 28.98 -7.54
C PRO A 233 -5.54 28.18 -6.97
N THR A 234 -6.44 27.70 -7.83
CA THR A 234 -7.63 26.93 -7.44
C THR A 234 -7.68 25.58 -8.11
N LYS A 235 -8.10 24.59 -7.31
CA LYS A 235 -8.19 23.18 -7.72
C LYS A 235 -9.31 22.98 -8.75
N PRO A 236 -9.04 22.38 -9.91
CA PRO A 236 -10.09 21.91 -10.81
C PRO A 236 -10.90 20.77 -10.18
N LYS A 237 -12.21 20.73 -10.45
CA LYS A 237 -13.08 19.63 -10.01
C LYS A 237 -12.85 18.40 -10.87
N TYR A 238 -11.97 17.51 -10.43
CA TYR A 238 -11.81 16.17 -10.99
C TYR A 238 -12.03 15.11 -9.92
N GLU A 239 -12.36 13.92 -10.40
CA GLU A 239 -12.71 12.79 -9.55
C GLU A 239 -11.45 12.13 -9.00
N MET A 240 -11.51 11.72 -7.74
CA MET A 240 -10.45 10.99 -7.08
C MET A 240 -10.54 9.49 -7.40
N ALA A 241 -9.40 8.80 -7.41
CA ALA A 241 -9.36 7.35 -7.60
C ALA A 241 -10.07 6.62 -6.45
N THR A 242 -10.53 5.39 -6.65
CA THR A 242 -11.10 4.58 -5.55
C THR A 242 -10.07 4.32 -4.43
N ASP A 243 -10.50 4.02 -3.21
CA ASP A 243 -9.62 3.69 -2.08
C ASP A 243 -9.23 2.22 -2.03
N THR A 244 -10.07 1.33 -2.57
CA THR A 244 -9.96 -0.12 -2.38
C THR A 244 -8.55 -0.70 -2.61
N PRO A 245 -7.79 -0.33 -3.67
CA PRO A 245 -6.48 -0.90 -3.94
C PRO A 245 -5.32 -0.04 -3.40
N LEU A 246 -5.60 0.97 -2.56
CA LEU A 246 -4.57 1.77 -1.90
C LEU A 246 -4.11 1.09 -0.61
N VAL A 247 -2.81 0.84 -0.51
CA VAL A 247 -2.19 0.18 0.64
C VAL A 247 -1.12 1.09 1.23
N LEU A 248 -1.19 1.34 2.54
CA LEU A 248 -0.03 1.82 3.30
C LEU A 248 0.95 0.65 3.40
N TRP A 249 2.03 0.74 2.63
CA TRP A 249 2.96 -0.36 2.44
C TRP A 249 4.00 -0.42 3.56
N ASP A 250 4.50 0.74 4.00
CA ASP A 250 5.53 0.81 5.03
C ASP A 250 5.55 2.19 5.72
N CYS A 251 6.01 2.16 6.97
CA CYS A 251 6.33 3.34 7.77
C CYS A 251 7.78 3.17 8.24
N VAL A 252 8.68 3.97 7.66
CA VAL A 252 10.11 3.82 7.90
C VAL A 252 10.48 4.56 9.19
N PHE A 253 11.03 3.80 10.12
CA PHE A 253 11.68 4.29 11.34
C PHE A 253 13.19 4.02 11.23
N PRO A 254 14.03 4.74 11.99
CA PRO A 254 15.44 4.40 12.13
C PRO A 254 15.59 2.95 12.60
N ALA A 255 16.52 2.23 11.99
CA ALA A 255 16.79 0.83 12.29
C ALA A 255 18.18 0.67 12.91
N ILE A 256 18.34 -0.37 13.72
CA ILE A 256 19.63 -0.78 14.24
C ILE A 256 20.47 -1.26 13.05
N GLN A 257 21.71 -0.81 12.97
CA GLN A 257 22.60 -1.20 11.90
C GLN A 257 23.24 -2.56 12.22
N ASP A 258 22.95 -3.55 11.36
CA ASP A 258 23.43 -4.92 11.55
C ASP A 258 24.96 -4.97 11.66
N GLY A 259 25.45 -5.64 12.71
CA GLY A 259 26.88 -5.83 13.00
C GLY A 259 27.59 -4.64 13.66
N HIS A 260 26.92 -3.48 13.77
CA HIS A 260 27.48 -2.26 14.37
C HIS A 260 26.45 -1.52 15.23
N PRO A 261 25.98 -2.13 16.34
CA PRO A 261 25.01 -1.49 17.24
C PRO A 261 25.53 -0.16 17.82
N GLU A 262 26.85 0.01 17.98
CA GLU A 262 27.49 1.26 18.39
C GLU A 262 27.35 2.42 17.39
N HIS A 263 27.01 2.12 16.13
CA HIS A 263 26.76 3.10 15.07
C HIS A 263 25.27 3.30 14.78
N SER A 264 24.40 2.61 15.52
CA SER A 264 22.95 2.76 15.38
C SER A 264 22.48 4.10 15.92
N GLN A 265 21.46 4.67 15.30
CA GLN A 265 20.86 5.91 15.79
C GLN A 265 20.24 5.68 17.17
N PRO A 266 20.25 6.68 18.07
CA PRO A 266 19.64 6.55 19.40
C PRO A 266 18.14 6.23 19.37
N ASP A 267 17.44 6.58 18.28
CA ASP A 267 16.01 6.30 18.05
C ASP A 267 15.78 5.06 17.16
N ALA A 268 16.77 4.17 17.05
CA ALA A 268 16.66 2.94 16.28
C ALA A 268 15.71 1.92 16.93
N MET A 269 14.78 1.38 16.13
CA MET A 269 13.76 0.45 16.60
C MET A 269 14.27 -0.99 16.59
N ASN A 270 14.19 -1.68 17.73
CA ASN A 270 14.48 -3.11 17.86
C ASN A 270 13.22 -3.94 17.59
N TRP A 271 12.87 -4.15 16.32
CA TRP A 271 11.69 -4.97 15.99
C TRP A 271 11.92 -6.46 16.34
N ILE A 272 10.99 -7.02 17.12
CA ILE A 272 10.86 -8.44 17.42
C ILE A 272 9.67 -8.97 16.62
N TYR A 273 9.97 -9.80 15.61
CA TYR A 273 8.97 -10.29 14.66
C TYR A 273 8.30 -11.58 15.15
N VAL A 274 7.15 -11.93 14.55
CA VAL A 274 6.53 -13.24 14.80
C VAL A 274 7.51 -14.37 14.47
N GLY A 275 7.72 -15.22 15.47
CA GLY A 275 8.64 -16.37 15.39
C GLY A 275 10.12 -16.00 15.54
N ASP A 276 10.45 -14.81 16.02
CA ASP A 276 11.81 -14.41 16.35
C ASP A 276 12.32 -15.16 17.58
N GLU A 277 13.40 -15.92 17.43
CA GLU A 277 13.94 -16.79 18.49
C GLU A 277 14.35 -16.02 19.76
N ARG A 278 14.66 -14.72 19.62
CA ARG A 278 15.02 -13.87 20.77
C ARG A 278 13.90 -13.77 21.81
N ALA A 279 12.65 -13.99 21.43
CA ALA A 279 11.47 -13.86 22.30
C ALA A 279 11.10 -15.12 23.08
N PHE A 280 11.86 -16.22 22.98
CA PHE A 280 11.46 -17.51 23.56
C PHE A 280 12.28 -17.91 24.79
N LYS A 281 11.58 -18.39 25.82
CA LYS A 281 12.16 -18.99 27.04
C LYS A 281 12.23 -20.52 26.95
N GLY A 282 13.40 -21.06 27.25
CA GLY A 282 13.61 -22.49 27.51
C GLY A 282 13.88 -23.35 26.27
N PRO A 283 14.36 -24.60 26.46
CA PRO A 283 14.86 -25.46 25.37
C PRO A 283 13.79 -26.01 24.42
N ARG A 284 12.50 -25.70 24.64
CA ARG A 284 11.37 -26.18 23.84
C ARG A 284 10.57 -25.09 23.14
N GLY A 285 10.74 -23.82 23.50
CA GLY A 285 10.11 -22.72 22.77
C GLY A 285 10.90 -22.47 21.50
N ASN A 286 10.36 -22.82 20.34
CA ASN A 286 10.95 -22.42 19.07
C ASN A 286 9.98 -21.49 18.34
N GLY A 287 10.49 -20.37 17.82
CA GLY A 287 9.67 -19.43 17.05
C GLY A 287 9.05 -20.02 15.80
N MET A 288 9.55 -21.18 15.38
CA MET A 288 8.98 -21.97 14.31
C MET A 288 7.57 -22.48 14.66
N GLU A 289 7.31 -22.91 15.89
CA GLU A 289 5.99 -23.38 16.31
C GLU A 289 4.98 -22.23 16.44
N GLU A 290 5.39 -21.07 16.97
CA GLU A 290 4.50 -19.89 17.01
C GLU A 290 4.13 -19.40 15.61
N LYS A 291 5.08 -19.47 14.66
CA LYS A 291 4.86 -18.96 13.31
C LYS A 291 4.15 -19.96 12.41
N PHE A 292 4.58 -21.22 12.42
CA PHE A 292 4.18 -22.26 11.47
C PHE A 292 3.37 -23.40 12.11
N GLY A 293 3.37 -23.52 13.44
CA GLY A 293 2.66 -24.57 14.16
C GLY A 293 1.15 -24.36 14.20
N HIS A 294 0.45 -25.27 14.88
CA HIS A 294 -1.00 -25.21 15.02
C HIS A 294 -1.42 -23.98 15.86
N GLY A 295 -2.31 -23.15 15.31
CA GLY A 295 -2.65 -21.85 15.89
C GLY A 295 -1.57 -20.77 15.69
N GLY A 296 -0.61 -21.01 14.81
CA GLY A 296 0.37 -20.00 14.38
C GLY A 296 -0.15 -19.11 13.25
N VAL A 297 0.55 -18.00 13.00
CA VAL A 297 0.09 -16.96 12.05
C VAL A 297 0.07 -17.44 10.58
N ILE A 298 0.96 -18.35 10.20
CA ILE A 298 1.09 -18.79 8.79
C ILE A 298 -0.10 -19.66 8.35
N PRO A 299 -0.52 -20.70 9.11
CA PRO A 299 -1.75 -21.44 8.78
C PRO A 299 -2.98 -20.54 8.60
N ASP A 300 -3.20 -19.59 9.49
CA ASP A 300 -4.32 -18.65 9.38
C ASP A 300 -4.27 -17.82 8.08
N LEU A 301 -3.11 -17.24 7.77
CA LEU A 301 -2.91 -16.47 6.55
C LEU A 301 -3.04 -17.34 5.30
N TRP A 302 -2.64 -18.61 5.39
CA TRP A 302 -2.78 -19.58 4.32
C TRP A 302 -4.25 -19.88 4.01
N GLU A 303 -5.11 -20.03 5.02
CA GLU A 303 -6.55 -20.24 4.82
C GLU A 303 -7.19 -19.06 4.08
N VAL A 304 -6.87 -17.82 4.49
CA VAL A 304 -7.35 -16.61 3.83
C VAL A 304 -6.84 -16.54 2.39
N TRP A 305 -5.54 -16.74 2.17
CA TRP A 305 -4.94 -16.75 0.83
C TRP A 305 -5.56 -17.83 -0.06
N HIS A 306 -5.69 -19.05 0.44
CA HIS A 306 -6.24 -20.19 -0.29
C HIS A 306 -7.65 -19.87 -0.78
N LYS A 307 -8.51 -19.33 0.09
CA LYS A 307 -9.87 -18.91 -0.29
C LYS A 307 -9.85 -17.89 -1.43
N ARG A 308 -9.06 -16.82 -1.29
CA ARG A 308 -8.95 -15.78 -2.33
C ARG A 308 -8.36 -16.30 -3.64
N ARG A 309 -7.43 -17.26 -3.56
CA ARG A 309 -6.84 -17.90 -4.72
C ARG A 309 -7.85 -18.75 -5.47
N ILE A 310 -8.70 -19.50 -4.77
CA ILE A 310 -9.79 -20.25 -5.41
C ILE A 310 -10.78 -19.28 -6.07
N ASP A 311 -11.18 -18.20 -5.39
CA ASP A 311 -12.08 -17.18 -5.96
C ASP A 311 -11.50 -16.57 -7.25
N GLU A 312 -10.21 -16.20 -7.24
CA GLU A 312 -9.48 -15.68 -8.40
C GLU A 312 -9.49 -16.68 -9.58
N VAL A 313 -9.15 -17.94 -9.32
CA VAL A 313 -9.09 -18.99 -10.35
C VAL A 313 -10.47 -19.26 -10.95
N LEU A 314 -11.52 -19.35 -10.13
CA LEU A 314 -12.88 -19.58 -10.61
C LEU A 314 -13.40 -18.39 -11.43
N ALA A 315 -13.14 -17.16 -11.00
CA ALA A 315 -13.52 -15.96 -11.73
C ALA A 315 -12.81 -15.86 -13.09
N GLY A 316 -11.50 -16.12 -13.12
CA GLY A 316 -10.71 -16.16 -14.35
C GLY A 316 -11.17 -17.26 -15.30
N SER A 317 -11.38 -18.47 -14.79
CA SER A 317 -11.83 -19.62 -15.60
C SER A 317 -13.21 -19.37 -16.23
N LEU A 318 -14.13 -18.73 -15.50
CA LEU A 318 -15.44 -18.36 -16.03
C LEU A 318 -15.32 -17.29 -17.12
N LEU A 319 -14.44 -16.29 -16.93
CA LEU A 319 -14.16 -15.27 -17.94
C LEU A 319 -13.63 -15.90 -19.24
N ASP A 320 -12.65 -16.81 -19.12
CA ASP A 320 -12.05 -17.51 -20.27
C ASP A 320 -13.09 -18.39 -20.98
N LEU A 321 -13.90 -19.13 -20.22
CA LEU A 321 -14.96 -19.97 -20.77
C LEU A 321 -15.97 -19.15 -21.59
N VAL A 322 -16.40 -18.01 -21.05
CA VAL A 322 -17.35 -17.11 -21.73
C VAL A 322 -16.69 -16.47 -22.96
N ALA A 323 -15.44 -16.03 -22.85
CA ALA A 323 -14.70 -15.44 -23.97
C ALA A 323 -14.47 -16.43 -25.12
N ALA A 324 -14.33 -17.72 -24.83
CA ALA A 324 -14.16 -18.78 -25.82
C ALA A 324 -15.47 -19.24 -26.48
N GLN A 325 -16.64 -18.89 -25.91
CA GLN A 325 -17.94 -19.32 -26.40
C GLN A 325 -18.66 -18.22 -27.20
N GLY A 326 -19.38 -18.61 -28.25
CA GLY A 326 -20.09 -17.68 -29.13
C GLY A 326 -19.16 -16.99 -30.15
N PRO A 327 -19.63 -15.94 -30.83
CA PRO A 327 -18.83 -15.20 -31.81
C PRO A 327 -17.60 -14.56 -31.14
N GLN A 328 -16.40 -14.93 -31.59
CA GLN A 328 -15.13 -14.50 -30.98
C GLN A 328 -14.59 -13.20 -31.59
N ASP A 329 -15.05 -12.86 -32.78
CA ASP A 329 -14.72 -11.65 -33.49
C ASP A 329 -15.99 -10.92 -33.93
N GLY A 330 -15.98 -9.59 -33.84
CA GLY A 330 -17.03 -8.76 -34.45
C GLY A 330 -16.95 -8.74 -35.99
N SER A 331 -16.50 -9.84 -36.60
CA SER A 331 -16.27 -9.98 -38.05
C SER A 331 -17.41 -10.71 -38.76
N GLU A 332 -18.20 -11.51 -38.04
CA GLU A 332 -19.39 -12.18 -38.59
C GLU A 332 -20.59 -11.23 -38.77
N ASP A 333 -20.56 -10.05 -38.16
CA ASP A 333 -21.44 -8.96 -38.53
C ASP A 333 -20.96 -8.41 -39.88
N GLY A 334 -21.67 -8.78 -40.97
CA GLY A 334 -21.58 -8.08 -42.26
C GLY A 334 -21.64 -6.55 -42.06
N PRO A 335 -21.19 -5.74 -43.05
CA PRO A 335 -20.89 -4.32 -42.86
C PRO A 335 -22.00 -3.63 -42.07
N VAL A 336 -21.71 -3.33 -40.80
CA VAL A 336 -22.64 -2.62 -39.93
C VAL A 336 -22.86 -1.27 -40.59
N GLU A 337 -24.02 -1.12 -41.26
CA GLU A 337 -24.51 0.18 -41.67
C GLU A 337 -24.43 1.07 -40.43
N LYS A 338 -23.63 2.13 -40.51
CA LYS A 338 -23.49 3.15 -39.46
C LYS A 338 -24.84 3.84 -39.24
N LYS A 339 -25.78 3.17 -38.58
CA LYS A 339 -27.04 3.76 -38.13
C LYS A 339 -26.73 4.63 -36.92
N GLY A 340 -26.56 5.92 -37.19
CA GLY A 340 -26.54 6.99 -36.22
C GLY A 340 -25.15 7.33 -35.67
N LYS A 341 -24.73 8.59 -35.88
CA LYS A 341 -23.66 9.26 -35.12
C LYS A 341 -24.08 9.49 -33.67
N GLY A 342 -24.42 8.44 -32.93
CA GLY A 342 -24.52 8.52 -31.48
C GLY A 342 -23.10 8.66 -30.92
N MET A 343 -22.82 9.75 -30.21
CA MET A 343 -21.57 9.88 -29.45
C MET A 343 -21.54 8.76 -28.41
N ARG A 344 -20.77 7.70 -28.66
CA ARG A 344 -20.64 6.59 -27.69
C ARG A 344 -20.05 7.18 -26.41
N SER A 345 -20.69 6.89 -25.26
CA SER A 345 -20.19 7.32 -23.96
C SER A 345 -18.81 6.71 -23.72
N SER A 346 -17.80 7.54 -23.51
CA SER A 346 -16.45 7.10 -23.16
C SER A 346 -16.45 6.44 -21.79
N ARG A 347 -15.68 5.37 -21.64
CA ARG A 347 -15.47 4.67 -20.37
C ARG A 347 -14.26 5.26 -19.66
N LEU A 348 -14.45 5.77 -18.44
CA LEU A 348 -13.38 6.30 -17.61
C LEU A 348 -13.04 5.30 -16.50
N PHE A 349 -11.79 4.88 -16.44
CA PHE A 349 -11.22 4.15 -15.32
C PHE A 349 -10.70 5.11 -14.24
N ASP A 350 -11.01 4.80 -12.99
CA ASP A 350 -10.60 5.54 -11.79
C ASP A 350 -10.03 4.63 -10.69
N GLY A 351 -9.60 3.42 -11.05
CA GLY A 351 -9.08 2.41 -10.12
C GLY A 351 -10.13 1.46 -9.55
N GLY A 352 -11.43 1.71 -9.78
CA GLY A 352 -12.50 0.82 -9.34
C GLY A 352 -12.67 -0.43 -10.20
N ASP A 353 -13.48 -1.37 -9.72
CA ASP A 353 -13.74 -2.65 -10.41
C ASP A 353 -14.43 -2.50 -11.77
N ALA A 354 -15.13 -1.37 -11.98
CA ALA A 354 -15.84 -1.06 -13.21
C ALA A 354 -15.55 0.37 -13.68
N PRO A 355 -15.42 0.60 -15.00
CA PRO A 355 -15.28 1.95 -15.51
C PRO A 355 -16.59 2.72 -15.40
N ARG A 356 -16.50 4.03 -15.20
CA ARG A 356 -17.66 4.93 -15.24
C ARG A 356 -17.97 5.35 -16.67
N LEU A 357 -19.26 5.35 -17.01
CA LEU A 357 -19.72 5.94 -18.26
C LEU A 357 -19.65 7.46 -18.16
N MET A 358 -19.00 8.09 -19.13
CA MET A 358 -18.95 9.54 -19.28
C MET A 358 -19.39 9.93 -20.69
N GLY A 359 -19.92 11.14 -20.84
CA GLY A 359 -20.04 11.77 -22.15
C GLY A 359 -18.68 12.16 -22.72
N GLN A 360 -18.63 13.28 -23.42
CA GLN A 360 -17.37 13.81 -23.93
C GLN A 360 -16.44 14.23 -22.77
N TYR A 361 -15.21 13.73 -22.80
CA TYR A 361 -14.20 14.10 -21.81
C TYR A 361 -13.87 15.60 -21.89
N VAL A 362 -13.87 16.27 -20.73
CA VAL A 362 -13.44 17.67 -20.59
C VAL A 362 -12.07 17.68 -19.92
N PRO A 363 -11.03 18.28 -20.56
CA PRO A 363 -9.71 18.38 -19.98
C PRO A 363 -9.72 19.02 -18.59
N VAL A 364 -8.91 18.50 -17.66
CA VAL A 364 -8.85 18.90 -16.24
C VAL A 364 -8.79 20.42 -16.09
N MET A 365 -7.95 21.09 -16.87
CA MET A 365 -7.73 22.53 -16.78
C MET A 365 -8.90 23.39 -17.26
N LYS A 366 -9.83 22.79 -18.02
CA LYS A 366 -11.07 23.39 -18.51
C LYS A 366 -12.28 23.07 -17.63
N LYS A 367 -12.12 22.24 -16.60
CA LYS A 367 -13.20 21.92 -15.66
C LYS A 367 -13.49 23.09 -14.73
N GLU A 368 -14.69 23.08 -14.17
CA GLU A 368 -15.09 24.01 -13.11
C GLU A 368 -14.06 23.99 -11.97
N ARG A 369 -13.73 25.16 -11.44
CA ARG A 369 -12.75 25.32 -10.36
C ARG A 369 -13.45 25.33 -9.01
N MET A 370 -12.78 24.80 -7.99
CA MET A 370 -13.19 25.00 -6.60
C MET A 370 -12.84 26.42 -6.16
N GLU A 371 -13.41 26.82 -5.03
CA GLU A 371 -13.01 28.04 -4.35
C GLU A 371 -11.59 27.91 -3.79
N SER A 372 -10.94 29.04 -3.50
CA SER A 372 -9.63 29.02 -2.87
C SER A 372 -9.71 28.43 -1.46
N VAL A 373 -8.61 27.83 -1.02
CA VAL A 373 -8.50 27.24 0.32
C VAL A 373 -8.82 28.27 1.40
N ASP A 374 -8.33 29.50 1.24
CA ASP A 374 -8.55 30.59 2.20
C ASP A 374 -10.04 30.93 2.36
N VAL A 375 -10.79 30.95 1.25
CA VAL A 375 -12.24 31.19 1.25
C VAL A 375 -12.98 30.03 1.91
N ILE A 376 -12.58 28.79 1.58
CA ILE A 376 -13.16 27.57 2.16
C ILE A 376 -12.95 27.56 3.69
N ASN A 377 -11.73 27.86 4.15
CA ASN A 377 -11.37 27.88 5.56
C ASN A 377 -12.09 29.02 6.29
N ALA A 378 -12.11 30.23 5.72
CA ALA A 378 -12.78 31.39 6.31
C ALA A 378 -14.29 31.16 6.50
N ARG A 379 -14.96 30.61 5.48
CA ARG A 379 -16.39 30.27 5.56
C ARG A 379 -16.66 29.22 6.64
N TYR A 380 -15.77 28.25 6.81
CA TYR A 380 -15.92 27.23 7.85
C TYR A 380 -15.88 27.85 9.26
N LEU A 381 -14.94 28.75 9.51
CA LEU A 381 -14.80 29.43 10.81
C LEU A 381 -16.01 30.31 11.11
N GLU A 382 -16.46 31.10 10.12
CA GLU A 382 -17.65 31.94 10.25
C GLU A 382 -18.88 31.11 10.62
N ARG A 383 -19.11 30.00 9.90
CA ARG A 383 -20.21 29.07 10.15
C ARG A 383 -20.14 28.40 11.54
N LYS A 384 -18.95 28.21 12.09
CA LYS A 384 -18.75 27.56 13.39
C LYS A 384 -18.57 28.55 14.55
N GLY A 385 -18.53 29.85 14.29
CA GLY A 385 -18.29 30.88 15.31
C GLY A 385 -16.93 30.74 15.99
N LEU A 386 -15.92 30.20 15.28
CA LEU A 386 -14.58 29.94 15.82
C LEU A 386 -13.64 31.11 15.55
N ASP A 387 -12.85 31.52 16.55
CA ASP A 387 -11.81 32.54 16.40
C ASP A 387 -10.58 31.96 15.68
N LYS A 388 -10.16 32.64 14.60
CA LYS A 388 -8.94 32.34 13.82
C LYS A 388 -7.69 32.20 14.70
N LYS A 389 -7.54 33.04 15.73
CA LYS A 389 -6.35 33.02 16.60
C LYS A 389 -6.29 31.77 17.49
N ALA A 390 -7.43 31.31 17.98
CA ALA A 390 -7.51 30.13 18.84
C ALA A 390 -7.25 28.83 18.07
N VAL A 391 -7.61 28.78 16.78
CA VAL A 391 -7.36 27.60 15.93
C VAL A 391 -5.90 27.54 15.46
N ALA A 392 -5.32 28.68 15.07
CA ALA A 392 -3.90 28.75 14.68
C ALA A 392 -2.94 28.29 15.80
N ALA A 393 -3.25 28.61 17.07
CA ALA A 393 -2.46 28.17 18.21
C ALA A 393 -2.44 26.64 18.43
N LYS A 394 -3.48 25.92 18.01
CA LYS A 394 -3.54 24.44 18.08
C LYS A 394 -2.83 23.75 16.91
N GLN A 395 -2.51 24.50 15.87
CA GLN A 395 -2.01 23.96 14.61
C GLN A 395 -0.49 23.85 14.56
N GLY A 396 0.22 24.75 15.26
CA GLY A 396 1.68 24.72 15.41
C GLY A 396 2.21 23.40 15.99
N ASP A 397 1.44 22.73 16.85
CA ASP A 397 1.79 21.42 17.43
C ASP A 397 1.47 20.22 16.51
N ALA A 398 0.78 20.44 15.38
CA ALA A 398 0.23 19.37 14.54
C ALA A 398 0.83 19.28 13.12
N ASP A 399 1.52 20.34 12.66
CA ASP A 399 2.06 20.47 11.29
C ASP A 399 3.59 20.28 11.19
N GLU A 400 4.26 19.83 12.26
CA GLU A 400 5.63 19.28 12.23
C GLU A 400 5.66 17.75 12.07
#